data_AF-A0A2N5KG95-F1
#
_entry.id   AF-A0A2N5KG95-F1
#
_cell.length_a   1.000
_cell.length_b   1.000
_cell.length_c   1.000
_cell.angle_alpha   90.00
_cell.angle_beta   90.00
_cell.angle_gamma   90.00
#
_symmetry.space_group_name_H-M   'P 1'
#
loop_
_entity.id
_entity.type
_entity.pdbx_description
1 polymer ?
#
loop_
_entity_poly.entity_id
_entity_poly.type
_entity_poly.pdbx_seq_one_letter_code
_entity_poly.pdbx_strand_id
1 'polypeptide(L)'
;MPRRCTICAHESRTEIDRALVSREPYRAIACRFDVGRESLRRHAEEHLPETLALAEKAREATRADDLLDQIRALQGVTFRALKRAEAAGDWAVLLRAVREGRQNAETMGKLLGRLDERPQINISMNPEWLELRAVIILALEPHEAAKDAVLRALEQGEGAGSDGRA
;
A
#
# COMPACT_ATOMS: atom_id res chain seq x y z
N MET A 1 -33.50 -6.61 -17.52
CA MET A 1 -33.51 -7.29 -16.21
C MET A 1 -32.08 -7.32 -15.69
N PRO A 2 -31.81 -6.92 -14.43
CA PRO A 2 -30.46 -7.00 -13.88
C PRO A 2 -30.02 -8.48 -13.85
N ARG A 3 -28.82 -8.75 -14.40
CA ARG A 3 -28.24 -10.10 -14.36
C ARG A 3 -28.00 -10.45 -12.90
N ARG A 4 -28.57 -11.58 -12.43
CA ARG A 4 -28.25 -12.12 -11.11
C ARG A 4 -26.75 -12.40 -11.04
N CYS A 5 -26.09 -11.97 -9.96
CA CYS A 5 -24.69 -12.29 -9.72
C CYS A 5 -24.52 -13.81 -9.66
N THR A 6 -23.66 -14.36 -10.53
CA THR A 6 -23.39 -15.80 -10.60
C THR A 6 -22.65 -16.30 -9.36
N ILE A 7 -21.88 -15.44 -8.69
CA ILE A 7 -21.14 -15.78 -7.47
C ILE A 7 -22.07 -15.85 -6.26
N CYS A 8 -23.07 -14.97 -6.18
CA CYS A 8 -24.10 -15.06 -5.15
C CYS A 8 -24.90 -16.37 -5.20
N ALA A 9 -25.03 -16.97 -6.40
CA ALA A 9 -25.72 -18.23 -6.63
C ALA A 9 -24.77 -19.45 -6.66
N HIS A 10 -23.47 -19.24 -6.45
CA HIS A 10 -22.47 -20.31 -6.49
C HIS A 10 -22.50 -21.15 -5.21
N GLU A 11 -22.31 -22.46 -5.32
CA GLU A 11 -22.31 -23.38 -4.16
C GLU A 11 -21.19 -23.02 -3.15
N SER A 12 -20.00 -22.71 -3.65
CA SER A 12 -18.84 -22.27 -2.85
C SER A 12 -18.80 -20.76 -2.58
N ARG A 13 -19.95 -20.05 -2.58
CA ARG A 13 -19.99 -18.59 -2.34
C ARG A 13 -19.19 -18.19 -1.09
N THR A 14 -19.38 -18.90 0.02
CA THR A 14 -18.72 -18.58 1.29
C THR A 14 -17.19 -18.69 1.23
N GLU A 15 -16.66 -19.60 0.41
CA GLU A 15 -15.22 -19.73 0.20
C GLU A 15 -14.69 -18.67 -0.76
N ILE A 16 -15.46 -18.31 -1.79
CA ILE A 16 -15.13 -17.22 -2.71
C ILE A 16 -15.09 -15.89 -1.94
N ASP A 17 -16.12 -15.61 -1.12
CA ASP A 17 -16.19 -14.42 -0.26
C ASP A 17 -14.97 -14.33 0.65
N ARG A 18 -14.56 -15.45 1.27
CA ARG A 18 -13.38 -15.52 2.11
C ARG A 18 -12.09 -15.26 1.32
N ALA A 19 -11.92 -15.88 0.15
CA ALA A 19 -10.73 -15.68 -0.69
C ALA A 19 -10.60 -14.24 -1.20
N LEU A 20 -11.73 -13.60 -1.54
CA LEU A 20 -11.78 -12.19 -1.92
C LEU A 20 -11.37 -11.27 -0.77
N VAL A 21 -11.86 -11.55 0.44
CA VAL A 21 -11.55 -10.79 1.65
C VAL A 21 -10.08 -10.93 2.05
N SER A 22 -9.50 -12.13 1.91
CA SER A 22 -8.07 -12.38 2.11
C SER A 22 -7.15 -11.78 1.03
N ARG A 23 -7.70 -11.00 0.09
CA ARG A 23 -6.98 -10.37 -1.04
C ARG A 23 -6.22 -11.35 -1.92
N GLU A 24 -6.71 -12.58 -2.04
CA GLU A 24 -6.14 -13.52 -3.02
C GLU A 24 -6.32 -12.97 -4.44
N PRO A 25 -5.34 -13.17 -5.34
CA PRO A 25 -5.42 -12.63 -6.69
C PRO A 25 -6.62 -13.23 -7.45
N TYR A 26 -7.43 -12.38 -8.08
CA TYR A 26 -8.65 -12.80 -8.81
C TYR A 26 -8.39 -13.90 -9.85
N ARG A 27 -7.19 -13.96 -10.44
CA ARG A 27 -6.81 -15.04 -11.37
C ARG A 27 -6.78 -16.41 -10.68
N ALA A 28 -6.26 -16.49 -9.46
CA ALA A 28 -6.18 -17.75 -8.71
C ALA A 28 -7.59 -18.20 -8.28
N ILE A 29 -8.41 -17.27 -7.79
CA ILE A 29 -9.80 -17.54 -7.40
C ILE A 29 -10.62 -18.00 -8.62
N ALA A 30 -10.49 -17.31 -9.74
CA ALA A 30 -11.17 -17.65 -11.00
C ALA A 30 -10.83 -19.07 -11.47
N CYS A 31 -9.55 -19.45 -11.45
CA CYS A 31 -9.13 -20.80 -11.83
C CYS A 31 -9.60 -21.87 -10.83
N ARG A 32 -9.60 -21.58 -9.53
CA ARG A 32 -9.97 -22.56 -8.49
C ARG A 32 -11.46 -22.90 -8.51
N PHE A 33 -12.31 -21.92 -8.79
CA PHE A 33 -13.77 -22.08 -8.73
C PHE A 33 -14.45 -22.05 -10.12
N ASP A 34 -13.66 -22.03 -11.20
CA ASP A 34 -14.15 -21.93 -12.59
C ASP A 34 -15.16 -20.77 -12.80
N VAL A 35 -14.81 -19.59 -12.27
CA VAL A 35 -15.64 -18.37 -12.36
C VAL A 35 -14.92 -17.25 -13.11
N GLY A 36 -15.70 -16.37 -13.74
CA GLY A 36 -15.15 -15.20 -14.45
C GLY A 36 -14.55 -14.15 -13.50
N ARG A 37 -13.34 -13.65 -13.82
CA ARG A 37 -12.67 -12.55 -13.08
C ARG A 37 -13.54 -11.30 -12.93
N GLU A 38 -14.29 -10.95 -13.98
CA GLU A 38 -15.19 -9.79 -13.96
C GLU A 38 -16.41 -10.02 -13.07
N SER A 39 -16.84 -11.27 -12.89
CA SER A 39 -17.88 -11.62 -11.91
C SER A 39 -17.33 -11.52 -10.47
N LEU A 40 -16.09 -11.94 -10.23
CA LEU A 40 -15.42 -11.77 -8.93
C LEU A 40 -15.28 -10.30 -8.55
N ARG A 41 -14.85 -9.45 -9.49
CA ARG A 41 -14.70 -8.00 -9.27
C ARG A 41 -16.03 -7.35 -8.89
N ARG A 42 -17.08 -7.53 -9.71
CA ARG A 42 -18.41 -6.96 -9.42
C ARG A 42 -19.01 -7.51 -8.13
N HIS A 43 -18.80 -8.79 -7.85
CA HIS A 43 -19.26 -9.40 -6.60
C HIS A 43 -18.55 -8.79 -5.37
N ALA A 44 -17.24 -8.57 -5.45
CA ALA A 44 -16.47 -7.92 -4.39
C ALA A 44 -16.94 -6.47 -4.13
N GLU A 45 -17.33 -5.75 -5.19
CA GLU A 45 -17.78 -4.35 -5.12
C GLU A 45 -19.23 -4.21 -4.62
N GLU A 46 -20.15 -5.08 -5.06
CA GLU A 46 -21.59 -4.88 -4.87
C GLU A 46 -22.23 -5.82 -3.83
N HIS A 47 -21.59 -6.95 -3.51
CA HIS A 47 -22.26 -8.05 -2.79
C HIS A 47 -21.43 -8.68 -1.66
N LEU A 48 -20.18 -8.27 -1.49
CA LEU A 48 -19.35 -8.78 -0.43
C LEU A 48 -19.88 -8.29 0.93
N PRO A 49 -20.18 -9.20 1.88
CA PRO A 49 -20.73 -8.79 3.17
C PRO A 49 -19.75 -7.87 3.91
N GLU A 50 -20.20 -6.65 4.25
CA GLU A 50 -19.39 -5.68 4.99
C GLU A 50 -18.85 -6.27 6.30
N THR A 51 -19.64 -7.09 6.98
CA THR A 51 -19.26 -7.78 8.21
C THR A 51 -18.05 -8.69 8.03
N LEU A 52 -17.93 -9.35 6.88
CA LEU A 52 -16.80 -10.24 6.58
C LEU A 52 -15.54 -9.42 6.28
N ALA A 53 -15.67 -8.34 5.50
CA ALA A 53 -14.57 -7.41 5.22
C ALA A 53 -14.07 -6.72 6.50
N LEU A 54 -14.98 -6.33 7.41
CA LEU A 54 -14.64 -5.76 8.72
C LEU A 54 -13.94 -6.78 9.62
N ALA A 55 -14.41 -8.03 9.64
CA ALA A 55 -13.79 -9.09 10.44
C ALA A 55 -12.35 -9.38 10.00
N GLU A 56 -12.07 -9.39 8.70
CA GLU A 56 -10.69 -9.59 8.21
C GLU A 56 -9.80 -8.38 8.48
N LYS A 57 -10.31 -7.15 8.30
CA LYS A 57 -9.57 -5.95 8.71
C LYS A 57 -9.22 -5.97 10.21
N ALA A 58 -10.14 -6.43 11.05
CA ALA A 58 -9.89 -6.60 12.48
C ALA A 58 -8.81 -7.67 12.75
N ARG A 59 -8.84 -8.80 12.02
CA ARG A 59 -7.81 -9.85 12.11
C ARG A 59 -6.44 -9.36 11.64
N GLU A 60 -6.38 -8.62 10.52
CA GLU A 60 -5.16 -7.99 10.03
C GLU A 60 -4.59 -7.03 11.08
N ALA A 61 -5.43 -6.22 11.71
CA ALA A 61 -5.03 -5.31 12.78
C ALA A 61 -4.49 -6.06 14.01
N THR A 62 -5.20 -7.09 14.50
CA THR A 62 -4.71 -7.93 15.61
C THR A 62 -3.36 -8.59 15.27
N ARG A 63 -3.20 -9.10 14.05
CA ARG A 63 -1.93 -9.71 13.61
C ARG A 63 -0.79 -8.67 13.54
N ALA A 64 -1.11 -7.44 13.14
CA ALA A 64 -0.15 -6.35 13.13
C ALA A 64 0.24 -5.93 14.56
N ASP A 65 -0.72 -5.89 15.49
CA ASP A 65 -0.49 -5.63 16.91
C ASP A 65 0.39 -6.74 17.53
N ASP A 66 0.11 -8.02 17.24
CA ASP A 66 0.93 -9.15 17.69
C ASP A 66 2.38 -9.05 17.19
N LEU A 67 2.58 -8.62 15.94
CA LEU A 67 3.91 -8.44 15.36
C LEU A 67 4.63 -7.23 16.00
N LEU A 68 3.91 -6.13 16.24
CA LEU A 68 4.45 -4.97 16.91
C LEU A 68 4.89 -5.30 18.34
N ASP A 69 4.12 -6.10 19.06
CA ASP A 69 4.45 -6.54 20.42
C ASP A 69 5.66 -7.47 20.44
N GLN A 70 5.80 -8.36 19.45
CA GLN A 70 7.02 -9.16 19.27
C GLN A 70 8.26 -8.26 19.08
N ILE A 71 8.18 -7.24 18.23
CA ILE A 71 9.33 -6.35 17.98
C ILE A 71 9.62 -5.46 19.20
N ARG A 72 8.60 -5.01 19.94
CA ARG A 72 8.79 -4.32 21.24
C ARG A 72 9.54 -5.21 22.24
N ALA A 73 9.18 -6.50 22.31
CA ALA A 73 9.87 -7.46 23.16
C ALA A 73 11.34 -7.62 22.75
N LEU A 74 11.62 -7.75 21.44
CA LEU A 74 12.99 -7.75 20.92
C LEU A 74 13.75 -6.46 21.27
N GLN A 75 13.12 -5.29 21.14
CA GLN A 75 13.74 -4.03 21.51
C GLN A 75 14.14 -3.99 22.99
N GLY A 76 13.28 -4.53 23.86
CA GLY A 76 13.59 -4.70 25.28
C GLY A 76 14.79 -5.60 25.52
N VAL A 77 14.94 -6.70 24.76
CA VAL A 77 16.13 -7.57 24.81
C VAL A 77 17.37 -6.80 24.38
N THR A 78 17.32 -6.07 23.26
CA THR A 78 18.43 -5.28 22.73
C THR A 78 18.92 -4.23 23.73
N PHE A 79 18.00 -3.51 24.39
CA PHE A 79 18.39 -2.56 25.44
C PHE A 79 19.04 -3.22 26.65
N ARG A 80 18.60 -4.42 27.05
CA ARG A 80 19.29 -5.18 28.12
C ARG A 80 20.68 -5.61 27.70
N ALA A 81 20.86 -6.03 26.45
CA ALA A 81 22.18 -6.38 25.92
C ALA A 81 23.12 -5.17 25.89
N LEU A 82 22.61 -4.01 25.46
CA LEU A 82 23.36 -2.75 25.43
C LEU A 82 23.85 -2.35 26.82
N LYS A 83 22.97 -2.35 27.84
CA LYS A 83 23.36 -2.05 29.23
C LYS A 83 24.43 -3.00 29.77
N ARG A 84 24.35 -4.29 29.46
CA ARG A 84 25.35 -5.27 29.89
C ARG A 84 26.70 -5.06 29.18
N ALA A 85 26.67 -4.80 27.88
CA ALA A 85 27.88 -4.55 27.10
C ALA A 85 28.59 -3.26 27.56
N GLU A 86 27.83 -2.21 27.86
CA GLU A 86 28.35 -0.95 28.41
C GLU A 86 29.02 -1.18 29.77
N ALA A 87 28.35 -1.89 30.69
CA ALA A 87 28.92 -2.22 32.00
C ALA A 87 30.17 -3.12 31.92
N ALA A 88 30.25 -3.98 30.90
CA ALA A 88 31.40 -4.87 30.66
C ALA A 88 32.53 -4.19 29.86
N GLY A 89 32.32 -2.98 29.34
CA GLY A 89 33.26 -2.33 28.42
C GLY A 89 33.44 -3.04 27.08
N ASP A 90 32.49 -3.91 26.69
CA ASP A 90 32.53 -4.62 25.41
C ASP A 90 31.92 -3.76 24.31
N TRP A 91 32.76 -2.87 23.77
CA TRP A 91 32.37 -1.93 22.71
C TRP A 91 31.92 -2.63 21.42
N ALA A 92 32.42 -3.84 21.13
CA ALA A 92 32.04 -4.57 19.93
C ALA A 92 30.60 -5.12 20.03
N VAL A 93 30.24 -5.70 21.19
CA VAL A 93 28.85 -6.10 21.46
C VAL A 93 27.94 -4.87 21.55
N LEU A 94 28.40 -3.78 22.16
CA LEU A 94 27.63 -2.54 22.26
C LEU A 94 27.25 -1.99 20.88
N LEU A 95 28.21 -1.84 19.97
CA LEU A 95 27.96 -1.33 18.62
C LEU A 95 27.02 -2.25 17.80
N ARG A 96 27.13 -3.57 17.98
CA ARG A 96 26.19 -4.53 17.36
C ARG A 96 24.78 -4.37 17.93
N ALA A 97 24.63 -4.30 19.25
CA ALA A 97 23.33 -4.10 19.89
C ALA A 97 22.68 -2.77 19.46
N VAL A 98 23.45 -1.69 19.32
CA VAL A 98 22.95 -0.40 18.78
C VAL A 98 22.41 -0.56 17.35
N ARG A 99 23.11 -1.31 16.49
CA ARG A 99 22.66 -1.56 15.11
C ARG A 99 21.33 -2.31 15.08
N GLU A 100 21.21 -3.39 15.84
CA GLU A 100 19.95 -4.14 15.96
C GLU A 100 18.83 -3.27 16.55
N GLY A 101 19.15 -2.43 17.53
CA GLY A 101 18.20 -1.53 18.17
C GLY A 101 17.65 -0.46 17.20
N ARG A 102 18.47 0.01 16.26
CA ARG A 102 18.03 0.88 15.16
C ARG A 102 17.14 0.14 14.18
N GLN A 103 17.52 -1.07 13.78
CA GLN A 103 16.74 -1.88 12.83
C GLN A 103 15.34 -2.18 13.38
N ASN A 104 15.23 -2.58 14.64
CA ASN A 104 13.94 -2.77 15.31
C ASN A 104 13.09 -1.50 15.33
N ALA A 105 13.70 -0.35 15.63
CA ALA A 105 13.01 0.94 15.66
C ALA A 105 12.48 1.35 14.28
N GLU A 106 13.27 1.11 13.23
CA GLU A 106 12.83 1.30 11.85
C GLU A 106 11.65 0.37 11.52
N THR A 107 11.75 -0.93 11.83
CA THR A 107 10.64 -1.87 11.57
C THR A 107 9.36 -1.49 12.33
N MET A 108 9.45 -1.05 13.59
CA MET A 108 8.31 -0.52 14.33
C MET A 108 7.72 0.72 13.66
N GLY A 109 8.55 1.63 13.17
CA GLY A 109 8.11 2.82 12.42
C GLY A 109 7.34 2.48 11.15
N LYS A 110 7.79 1.46 10.41
CA LYS A 110 7.10 0.94 9.21
C LYS A 110 5.75 0.31 9.55
N LEU A 111 5.71 -0.57 10.56
CA LEU A 111 4.46 -1.22 11.00
C LEU A 111 3.42 -0.22 11.52
N LEU A 112 3.87 0.85 12.18
CA LEU A 112 3.00 1.92 12.67
C LEU A 112 2.57 2.92 11.57
N GLY A 113 3.03 2.74 10.32
CA GLY A 113 2.76 3.67 9.23
C GLY A 113 3.38 5.07 9.45
N ARG A 114 4.40 5.18 10.31
CA ARG A 114 5.07 6.44 10.67
C ARG A 114 6.30 6.73 9.82
N LEU A 115 6.76 5.76 9.03
CA LEU A 115 7.81 5.92 8.04
C LEU A 115 7.16 5.87 6.66
N ASP A 116 7.15 7.01 5.98
CA ASP A 116 6.61 7.11 4.62
C ASP A 116 7.65 6.54 3.65
N GLU A 117 7.43 5.33 3.14
CA GLU A 117 8.35 4.63 2.23
C GLU A 117 8.07 4.93 0.76
N ARG A 118 7.17 5.88 0.45
CA ARG A 118 6.86 6.23 -0.93
C ARG A 118 8.08 6.90 -1.56
N PRO A 119 8.63 6.37 -2.67
CA PRO A 119 9.62 7.12 -3.44
C PRO A 119 8.96 8.43 -3.89
N GLN A 120 9.49 9.56 -3.44
CA GLN A 120 9.13 10.86 -4.00
C GLN A 120 9.72 10.93 -5.40
N ILE A 121 8.93 10.53 -6.40
CA ILE A 121 9.31 10.67 -7.79
C ILE A 121 9.16 12.14 -8.15
N ASN A 122 10.28 12.83 -8.38
CA ASN A 122 10.29 14.18 -8.95
C ASN A 122 9.93 14.08 -10.44
N ILE A 123 8.63 14.03 -10.75
CA ILE A 123 8.09 13.90 -12.11
C ILE A 123 8.46 15.12 -12.98
N SER A 124 8.67 16.29 -12.37
CA SER A 124 9.00 17.54 -13.09
C SER A 124 10.35 17.51 -13.82
N MET A 125 11.29 16.66 -13.39
CA MET A 125 12.62 16.53 -13.99
C MET A 125 12.80 15.20 -14.74
N ASN A 126 11.73 14.41 -14.91
CA ASN A 126 11.80 13.16 -15.65
C ASN A 126 11.78 13.45 -17.17
N PRO A 127 12.82 13.06 -17.94
CA PRO A 127 12.85 13.24 -19.40
C PRO A 127 11.64 12.63 -20.13
N GLU A 128 11.16 11.47 -19.69
CA GLU A 128 9.99 10.79 -20.26
C GLU A 128 8.71 11.61 -20.08
N TRP A 129 8.62 12.38 -18.98
CA TRP A 129 7.50 13.28 -18.72
C TRP A 129 7.51 14.51 -19.63
N LEU A 130 8.69 15.05 -19.91
CA LEU A 130 8.85 16.16 -20.87
C LEU A 130 8.47 15.72 -22.28
N GLU A 131 8.89 14.53 -22.69
CA GLU A 131 8.52 13.93 -23.98
C GLU A 131 7.01 13.73 -24.10
N LEU A 132 6.38 13.15 -23.06
CA LEU A 132 4.93 12.94 -23.05
C LEU A 132 4.16 14.28 -23.14
N ARG A 133 4.59 15.30 -22.40
CA ARG A 133 4.00 16.65 -22.45
C ARG A 133 4.11 17.26 -23.84
N ALA A 134 5.26 17.13 -24.49
CA ALA A 134 5.45 17.62 -25.85
C ALA A 134 4.52 16.91 -26.85
N VAL A 135 4.40 15.59 -26.77
CA VAL A 135 3.50 14.79 -27.62
C VAL A 135 2.03 15.21 -27.42
N ILE A 136 1.60 15.41 -26.19
CA ILE A 136 0.22 15.86 -25.88
C ILE A 136 -0.05 17.25 -26.47
N ILE A 137 0.87 18.20 -26.30
CA ILE A 137 0.70 19.56 -26.81
C ILE A 137 0.68 19.56 -28.35
N LEU A 138 1.57 18.80 -28.99
CA LEU A 138 1.60 18.66 -30.45
C LEU A 138 0.31 18.05 -31.01
N ALA A 139 -0.23 17.02 -30.34
CA ALA A 139 -1.50 16.42 -30.74
C ALA A 139 -2.70 17.38 -30.64
N LEU A 140 -2.59 18.42 -29.81
CA LEU A 140 -3.64 19.43 -29.59
C LEU A 140 -3.51 20.65 -30.52
N GLU A 141 -2.48 20.75 -31.36
CA GLU A 141 -2.32 21.86 -32.32
C GLU A 141 -3.55 22.09 -33.23
N PRO A 142 -4.28 21.06 -33.70
CA PRO A 142 -5.49 21.27 -34.48
C PRO A 142 -6.68 21.83 -33.66
N HIS A 143 -6.56 21.91 -32.34
CA HIS A 143 -7.62 22.22 -31.38
C HIS A 143 -7.20 23.30 -30.39
N GLU A 144 -7.07 24.54 -30.86
CA GLU A 144 -6.52 25.69 -30.10
C GLU A 144 -7.16 25.88 -28.72
N ALA A 145 -8.49 25.81 -28.62
CA ALA A 145 -9.20 25.97 -27.35
C ALA A 145 -8.86 24.87 -26.33
N ALA A 146 -8.62 23.64 -26.79
CA ALA A 146 -8.25 22.51 -25.93
C ALA A 146 -6.78 22.62 -25.49
N LYS A 147 -5.90 23.04 -26.40
CA LYS A 147 -4.50 23.33 -26.11
C LYS A 147 -4.34 24.40 -25.01
N ASP A 148 -5.06 25.52 -25.13
CA ASP A 148 -5.03 26.60 -24.14
C ASP A 148 -5.59 26.18 -22.78
N ALA A 149 -6.60 25.31 -22.75
CA ALA A 149 -7.13 24.76 -21.51
C ALA A 149 -6.09 23.89 -20.80
N VAL A 150 -5.38 23.04 -21.54
CA VAL A 150 -4.35 22.15 -21.00
C VAL A 150 -3.12 22.92 -20.51
N LEU A 151 -2.64 23.92 -21.26
CA LEU A 151 -1.51 24.76 -20.85
C LEU A 151 -1.77 25.47 -19.52
N ARG A 152 -2.96 26.09 -19.36
CA ARG A 152 -3.36 26.73 -18.09
C ARG A 152 -3.44 25.76 -16.92
N ALA A 153 -3.91 24.53 -17.17
CA ALA A 153 -3.98 23.50 -16.12
C ALA A 153 -2.58 23.06 -15.68
N LEU A 154 -1.62 22.95 -16.61
CA LEU A 154 -0.24 22.59 -16.32
C LEU A 154 0.46 23.67 -15.48
N GLU A 155 0.26 24.95 -15.80
CA GLU A 155 0.82 26.08 -15.03
C GLU A 155 0.28 26.13 -13.59
N GLN A 156 -1.00 25.82 -13.39
CA GLN A 156 -1.62 25.76 -12.06
C GLN A 156 -1.12 24.55 -11.23
N GLY A 157 -0.88 23.41 -11.88
CA GLY A 157 -0.36 22.21 -11.22
C GLY A 157 1.09 22.33 -10.76
N GLU A 158 1.93 23.08 -11.49
CA GLU A 158 3.33 23.34 -11.13
C GLU A 158 3.47 24.18 -9.84
N GLY A 159 2.52 25.08 -9.55
CA GLY A 159 2.49 25.87 -8.32
C GLY A 159 1.93 25.15 -7.09
N ALA A 160 1.09 24.13 -7.27
CA ALA A 160 0.48 23.38 -6.16
C ALA A 160 1.44 22.34 -5.54
N GLY A 161 2.49 21.94 -6.26
CA GLY A 161 3.48 20.97 -5.80
C GLY A 161 4.42 21.48 -4.69
N SER A 162 4.52 22.80 -4.48
CA SER A 162 5.36 23.40 -3.44
C SER A 162 4.66 23.65 -2.09
N ASP A 163 3.33 23.64 -2.05
CA ASP A 163 2.53 24.03 -0.86
C ASP A 163 1.83 22.88 -0.12
N GLY A 164 2.11 21.63 -0.50
CA GLY A 164 1.58 20.43 0.17
C GLY A 164 2.24 20.09 1.51
N ARG A 165 2.43 21.07 2.41
CA ARG A 165 2.96 20.89 3.77
C ARG A 165 1.97 21.46 4.80
N ALA A 166 1.04 20.62 5.26
CA ALA A 166 0.34 20.74 6.54
C ALA A 166 0.03 19.35 7.07
#